data_AF-A0A1Q9E8V5-F1
#
_entry.id   AF-A0A1Q9E8V5-F1
#
_cell.length_a   1.000
_cell.length_b   1.000
_cell.length_c   1.000
_cell.angle_alpha   90.00
_cell.angle_beta   90.00
_cell.angle_gamma   90.00
#
_symmetry.space_group_name_H-M   'P 1'
#
loop_
_entity.id
_entity.type
_entity.pdbx_description
1 polymer ?
#
loop_
_entity_poly.entity_id
_entity_poly.type
_entity_poly.pdbx_seq_one_letter_code
_entity_poly.pdbx_strand_id
1 'polypeptide(L)'
;MWRLLCVVAVASLTAAVPNGGSRHVDAGVLRDLNEIEAGLYARNITAVKSVLLTVAGSSNLSGDEVDEILEDVNGIVNDTLEPSVNLDFSIAQDQMDGFYELFIKCEEDQLHAFNRSVKDQAVTVQLTSEHELCRKQQSLLSDQVTSCATLLSAAESIESAKCTLYRETDVLPTAPPCMSHGGEEVEAYHERQIKEFEASLGNLLMRKHECGNATERLLAQRAQCTNRTSELSDLKGQCDFKQLKLDNSVCDLAAKMGIDCTAYNTCRQQAMYSFMEANSSVSITEAELQMTWKMLQQVRCMVDAAKSRDPHMVAICSERKNYSVAHLTINYTGVPPFAPCQSLSEAPGSPEYMESLYGDLPKNVNVTACQASCCLGNGTNAR
;
A
#
# COMPACT_ATOMS: atom_id res chain seq x y z
N MET A 1 0.57 -46.59 5.61
CA MET A 1 0.86 -45.81 6.83
C MET A 1 2.18 -45.01 6.76
N TRP A 2 3.34 -45.58 6.42
CA TRP A 2 4.62 -44.82 6.38
C TRP A 2 4.77 -43.84 5.19
N ARG A 3 3.95 -43.98 4.13
CA ARG A 3 3.96 -43.13 2.92
C ARG A 3 3.21 -41.79 3.08
N LEU A 4 2.15 -41.75 3.89
CA LEU A 4 1.33 -40.55 4.15
C LEU A 4 2.06 -39.47 4.95
N LEU A 5 2.99 -39.86 5.82
CA LEU A 5 3.77 -38.89 6.61
C LEU A 5 4.77 -38.12 5.76
N CYS A 6 5.20 -38.64 4.60
CA CYS A 6 6.20 -37.96 3.76
C CYS A 6 5.58 -36.86 2.90
N VAL A 7 4.42 -37.09 2.28
CA VAL A 7 3.77 -36.12 1.38
C VAL A 7 3.12 -34.98 2.17
N VAL A 8 2.44 -35.28 3.28
CA VAL A 8 1.82 -34.26 4.15
C VAL A 8 2.89 -33.46 4.91
N ALA A 9 3.99 -34.09 5.36
CA ALA A 9 5.08 -33.35 6.00
C ALA A 9 5.80 -32.41 5.03
N VAL A 10 5.94 -32.77 3.76
CA VAL A 10 6.56 -31.92 2.74
C VAL A 10 5.70 -30.67 2.46
N ALA A 11 4.38 -30.84 2.27
CA ALA A 11 3.46 -29.71 2.08
C ALA A 11 3.37 -28.80 3.32
N SER A 12 3.45 -29.38 4.52
CA SER A 12 3.44 -28.65 5.79
C SER A 12 4.77 -27.93 6.09
N LEU A 13 5.90 -28.48 5.63
CA LEU A 13 7.23 -27.87 5.79
C LEU A 13 7.43 -26.67 4.87
N THR A 14 6.74 -26.58 3.73
CA THR A 14 6.80 -25.42 2.82
C THR A 14 5.97 -24.23 3.29
N ALA A 15 4.97 -24.44 4.15
CA ALA A 15 4.10 -23.37 4.66
C ALA A 15 4.69 -22.60 5.86
N ALA A 16 5.78 -23.08 6.48
CA ALA A 16 6.27 -22.61 7.77
C ALA A 16 7.72 -22.08 7.78
N VAL A 17 8.30 -21.67 6.65
CA VAL A 17 9.65 -21.07 6.61
C VAL A 17 9.56 -19.57 6.33
N PRO A 18 9.78 -18.68 7.33
CA PRO A 18 9.72 -17.23 7.13
C PRO A 18 10.91 -16.65 6.35
N ASN A 19 11.84 -17.46 5.83
CA ASN A 19 13.05 -16.96 5.15
C ASN A 19 13.52 -17.89 4.01
N GLY A 20 13.18 -17.50 2.78
CA GLY A 20 14.11 -17.47 1.63
C GLY A 20 14.74 -18.76 1.09
N GLY A 21 14.35 -19.96 1.53
CA GLY A 21 14.89 -21.23 1.03
C GLY A 21 13.80 -22.20 0.62
N SER A 22 13.21 -22.02 -0.57
CA SER A 22 12.23 -22.97 -1.12
C SER A 22 12.94 -24.27 -1.49
N ARG A 23 12.79 -25.33 -0.67
CA ARG A 23 13.05 -26.70 -1.13
C ARG A 23 11.82 -27.13 -1.93
N HIS A 24 11.83 -26.85 -3.23
CA HIS A 24 10.92 -27.47 -4.17
C HIS A 24 11.11 -28.98 -4.08
N VAL A 25 10.06 -29.70 -3.69
CA VAL A 25 9.96 -31.11 -4.01
C VAL A 25 9.57 -31.16 -5.48
N ASP A 26 10.43 -31.79 -6.27
CA ASP A 26 10.28 -31.89 -7.71
C ASP A 26 8.99 -32.66 -8.05
N ALA A 27 8.04 -31.99 -8.69
CA ALA A 27 6.77 -32.59 -9.08
C ALA A 27 6.94 -33.77 -10.05
N GLY A 28 8.10 -33.88 -10.74
CA GLY A 28 8.46 -35.07 -11.49
C GLY A 28 8.49 -36.32 -10.62
N VAL A 29 8.98 -36.21 -9.37
CA VAL A 29 9.05 -37.34 -8.44
C VAL A 29 7.66 -37.77 -7.97
N LEU A 30 6.73 -36.83 -7.75
CA LEU A 30 5.35 -37.15 -7.36
C LEU A 30 4.57 -37.81 -8.51
N ARG A 31 4.75 -37.32 -9.75
CA ARG A 31 4.14 -37.92 -10.93
C ARG A 31 4.64 -39.35 -11.15
N ASP A 32 5.96 -39.57 -11.10
CA ASP A 32 6.56 -40.87 -11.35
C ASP A 32 6.14 -41.90 -10.28
N LEU A 33 5.94 -41.47 -9.03
CA LEU A 33 5.42 -42.32 -7.95
C LEU A 33 3.95 -42.71 -8.18
N ASN A 34 3.11 -41.77 -8.61
CA ASN A 34 1.69 -42.03 -8.89
C ASN A 34 1.53 -43.02 -10.07
N GLU A 35 2.29 -42.84 -11.15
CA GLU A 35 2.24 -43.75 -12.31
C GLU A 35 2.66 -45.19 -11.94
N ILE A 36 3.66 -45.35 -11.07
CA ILE A 36 4.08 -46.67 -10.57
C ILE A 36 2.97 -47.33 -9.75
N GLU A 37 2.27 -46.57 -8.91
CA GLU A 37 1.25 -47.09 -7.99
C GLU A 37 -0.07 -47.42 -8.72
N ALA A 38 -0.53 -46.57 -9.63
CA ALA A 38 -1.64 -46.88 -10.54
C ALA A 38 -1.33 -48.13 -11.39
N GLY A 39 -0.08 -48.25 -11.84
CA GLY A 39 0.41 -49.45 -12.52
C GLY A 39 0.37 -50.72 -11.65
N LEU A 40 0.59 -50.60 -10.35
CA LEU A 40 0.48 -51.70 -9.38
C LEU A 40 -0.99 -52.12 -9.15
N TYR A 41 -1.89 -51.16 -8.96
CA TYR A 41 -3.33 -51.45 -8.83
C TYR A 41 -3.89 -52.16 -10.06
N ALA A 42 -3.61 -51.63 -11.26
CA ALA A 42 -4.09 -52.21 -12.50
C ALA A 42 -3.53 -53.64 -12.71
N ARG A 43 -2.26 -53.89 -12.37
CA ARG A 43 -1.65 -55.22 -12.44
C ARG A 43 -2.29 -56.20 -11.47
N ASN A 44 -2.48 -55.78 -10.21
CA ASN A 44 -3.12 -56.62 -9.19
C ASN A 44 -4.56 -56.97 -9.56
N ILE A 45 -5.34 -56.00 -10.04
CA ILE A 45 -6.73 -56.23 -10.46
C ILE A 45 -6.79 -57.14 -11.70
N THR A 46 -5.88 -56.99 -12.64
CA THR A 46 -5.81 -57.87 -13.83
C THR A 46 -5.48 -59.32 -13.42
N ALA A 47 -4.56 -59.51 -12.48
CA ALA A 47 -4.26 -60.82 -11.93
C ALA A 47 -5.48 -61.45 -11.24
N VAL A 48 -6.20 -60.70 -10.40
CA VAL A 48 -7.44 -61.15 -9.74
C VAL A 48 -8.50 -61.58 -10.77
N LYS A 49 -8.70 -60.78 -11.83
CA LYS A 49 -9.62 -61.16 -12.92
C LYS A 49 -9.24 -62.48 -13.59
N SER A 50 -7.94 -62.72 -13.82
CA SER A 50 -7.46 -63.97 -14.42
C SER A 50 -7.70 -65.19 -13.53
N VAL A 51 -7.56 -65.03 -12.20
CA VAL A 51 -7.89 -66.06 -11.22
C VAL A 51 -9.40 -66.36 -11.26
N LEU A 52 -10.25 -65.33 -11.26
CA LEU A 52 -11.71 -65.51 -11.30
C LEU A 52 -12.20 -66.21 -12.57
N LEU A 53 -11.61 -65.91 -13.74
CA LEU A 53 -11.92 -66.63 -14.98
C LEU A 53 -11.52 -68.11 -14.92
N THR A 54 -10.38 -68.41 -14.28
CA THR A 54 -9.88 -69.78 -14.11
C THR A 54 -10.77 -70.57 -13.13
N VAL A 55 -11.14 -69.96 -12.01
CA VAL A 55 -12.00 -70.56 -10.98
C VAL A 55 -13.39 -70.86 -11.56
N ALA A 56 -13.98 -69.93 -12.31
CA ALA A 56 -15.31 -70.11 -12.92
C ALA A 56 -15.36 -71.23 -13.99
N GLY A 57 -14.24 -71.54 -14.63
CA GLY A 57 -14.14 -72.60 -15.66
C GLY A 57 -13.61 -73.94 -15.15
N SER A 58 -13.22 -74.04 -13.88
CA SER A 58 -12.58 -75.25 -13.36
C SER A 58 -13.60 -76.31 -12.95
N SER A 59 -13.53 -77.49 -13.56
CA SER A 59 -14.25 -78.69 -13.13
C SER A 59 -13.55 -79.46 -12.00
N ASN A 60 -12.32 -79.05 -11.65
CA ASN A 60 -11.43 -79.80 -10.77
C ASN A 60 -11.38 -79.25 -9.33
N LEU A 61 -11.99 -78.09 -9.07
CA LEU A 61 -12.09 -77.51 -7.73
C LEU A 61 -13.38 -77.98 -7.06
N SER A 62 -13.28 -78.33 -5.78
CA SER A 62 -14.46 -78.60 -4.96
C SER A 62 -15.25 -77.32 -4.69
N GLY A 63 -16.51 -77.47 -4.26
CA GLY A 63 -17.35 -76.32 -4.03
C GLY A 63 -16.85 -75.39 -2.93
N ASP A 64 -16.34 -75.98 -1.85
CA ASP A 64 -15.86 -75.25 -0.68
C ASP A 64 -14.58 -74.47 -1.00
N GLU A 65 -13.68 -75.03 -1.84
CA GLU A 65 -12.47 -74.32 -2.30
C GLU A 65 -12.79 -73.10 -3.17
N VAL A 66 -13.83 -73.18 -4.00
CA VAL A 66 -14.28 -72.04 -4.81
C VAL A 66 -14.84 -70.94 -3.92
N ASP A 67 -15.65 -71.31 -2.92
CA ASP A 67 -16.29 -70.36 -2.02
C ASP A 67 -15.26 -69.62 -1.15
N GLU A 68 -14.23 -70.32 -0.65
CA GLU A 68 -13.12 -69.72 0.11
C GLU A 68 -12.34 -68.69 -0.74
N ILE A 69 -11.98 -69.04 -1.98
CA ILE A 69 -11.27 -68.10 -2.89
C ILE A 69 -12.14 -66.87 -3.19
N LEU A 70 -13.44 -67.05 -3.41
CA LEU A 70 -14.35 -65.94 -3.68
C LEU A 70 -14.53 -65.04 -2.45
N GLU A 71 -14.53 -65.61 -1.25
CA GLU A 71 -14.56 -64.87 0.02
C GLU A 71 -13.28 -64.03 0.20
N ASP A 72 -12.11 -64.62 0.00
CA ASP A 72 -10.81 -63.93 0.08
C ASP A 72 -10.73 -62.75 -0.91
N VAL A 73 -11.09 -62.99 -2.17
CA VAL A 73 -11.08 -61.93 -3.20
C VAL A 73 -12.08 -60.83 -2.83
N ASN A 74 -13.27 -61.19 -2.35
CA ASN A 74 -14.27 -60.22 -1.92
C ASN A 74 -13.78 -59.39 -0.72
N GLY A 75 -13.09 -60.02 0.24
CA GLY A 75 -12.46 -59.34 1.38
C GLY A 75 -11.38 -58.35 0.92
N ILE A 76 -10.48 -58.76 0.02
CA ILE A 76 -9.45 -57.88 -0.54
C ILE A 76 -10.08 -56.66 -1.23
N VAL A 77 -11.12 -56.88 -2.04
CA VAL A 77 -11.80 -55.79 -2.76
C VAL A 77 -12.49 -54.82 -1.78
N ASN A 78 -13.34 -55.33 -0.89
CA ASN A 78 -14.19 -54.49 -0.04
C ASN A 78 -13.44 -53.87 1.15
N ASP A 79 -12.49 -54.60 1.74
CA ASP A 79 -11.84 -54.18 3.00
C ASP A 79 -10.51 -53.46 2.76
N THR A 80 -9.90 -53.63 1.57
CA THR A 80 -8.59 -53.04 1.26
C THR A 80 -8.64 -52.09 0.07
N LEU A 81 -9.07 -52.57 -1.10
CA LEU A 81 -8.91 -51.80 -2.34
C LEU A 81 -9.94 -50.67 -2.47
N GLU A 82 -11.23 -50.92 -2.24
CA GLU A 82 -12.26 -49.87 -2.26
C GLU A 82 -11.98 -48.74 -1.23
N PRO A 83 -11.64 -49.04 0.04
CA PRO A 83 -11.25 -48.00 1.00
C PRO A 83 -10.01 -47.21 0.59
N SER A 84 -9.01 -47.86 -0.03
CA SER A 84 -7.81 -47.17 -0.49
C SER A 84 -8.12 -46.18 -1.61
N VAL A 85 -8.94 -46.56 -2.60
CA VAL A 85 -9.35 -45.66 -3.69
C VAL A 85 -10.09 -44.44 -3.15
N ASN A 86 -10.98 -44.63 -2.16
CA ASN A 86 -11.70 -43.52 -1.53
C ASN A 86 -10.79 -42.62 -0.69
N LEU A 87 -9.78 -43.20 -0.02
CA LEU A 87 -8.78 -42.43 0.72
C LEU A 87 -7.94 -41.58 -0.23
N ASP A 88 -7.45 -42.15 -1.33
CA ASP A 88 -6.66 -41.44 -2.33
C ASP A 88 -7.47 -40.31 -2.99
N PHE A 89 -8.77 -40.54 -3.22
CA PHE A 89 -9.70 -39.49 -3.65
C PHE A 89 -9.81 -38.35 -2.63
N SER A 90 -10.00 -38.66 -1.34
CA SER A 90 -10.06 -37.65 -0.28
C SER A 90 -8.77 -36.82 -0.21
N ILE A 91 -7.61 -37.47 -0.33
CA ILE A 91 -6.31 -36.78 -0.33
C ILE A 91 -6.20 -35.83 -1.51
N ALA A 92 -6.61 -36.27 -2.70
CA ALA A 92 -6.60 -35.43 -3.90
C ALA A 92 -7.56 -34.23 -3.79
N GLN A 93 -8.74 -34.42 -3.17
CA GLN A 93 -9.68 -33.33 -2.90
C GLN A 93 -9.10 -32.34 -1.87
N ASP A 94 -8.59 -32.84 -0.75
CA ASP A 94 -7.98 -32.01 0.31
C ASP A 94 -6.79 -31.20 -0.23
N GLN A 95 -6.02 -31.79 -1.16
CA GLN A 95 -4.94 -31.09 -1.84
C GLN A 95 -5.45 -29.89 -2.64
N MET A 96 -6.52 -30.05 -3.42
CA MET A 96 -7.12 -28.96 -4.20
C MET A 96 -7.73 -27.87 -3.30
N ASP A 97 -8.42 -28.27 -2.24
CA ASP A 97 -9.00 -27.34 -1.27
C ASP A 97 -7.90 -26.53 -0.55
N GLY A 98 -6.78 -27.18 -0.21
CA GLY A 98 -5.62 -26.50 0.37
C GLY A 98 -5.02 -25.41 -0.52
N PHE A 99 -5.01 -25.58 -1.85
CA PHE A 99 -4.54 -24.53 -2.76
C PHE A 99 -5.51 -23.35 -2.84
N TYR A 100 -6.82 -23.60 -2.74
CA TYR A 100 -7.81 -22.52 -2.66
C TYR A 100 -7.58 -21.64 -1.42
N GLU A 101 -7.33 -22.27 -0.26
CA GLU A 101 -7.03 -21.55 0.99
C GLU A 101 -5.76 -20.67 0.89
N LEU A 102 -4.77 -21.06 0.08
CA LEU A 102 -3.61 -20.19 -0.17
C LEU A 102 -3.99 -18.88 -0.86
N PHE A 103 -4.92 -18.91 -1.81
CA PHE A 103 -5.42 -17.69 -2.43
C PHE A 103 -6.17 -16.83 -1.43
N ILE A 104 -7.08 -17.42 -0.65
CA ILE A 104 -7.83 -16.69 0.39
C ILE A 104 -6.88 -15.98 1.34
N LYS A 105 -5.82 -16.65 1.79
CA LYS A 105 -4.80 -16.05 2.64
C LYS A 105 -4.11 -14.85 1.98
N CYS A 106 -3.76 -14.93 0.70
CA CYS A 106 -3.19 -13.78 -0.03
C CYS A 106 -4.17 -12.59 -0.06
N GLU A 107 -5.47 -12.84 -0.27
CA GLU A 107 -6.51 -11.79 -0.28
C GLU A 107 -6.71 -11.17 1.12
N GLU A 108 -6.72 -11.98 2.18
CA GLU A 108 -6.79 -11.51 3.57
C GLU A 108 -5.58 -10.64 3.94
N ASP A 109 -4.37 -11.09 3.59
CA ASP A 109 -3.14 -10.35 3.82
C ASP A 109 -3.14 -9.00 3.08
N GLN A 110 -3.65 -8.97 1.83
CA GLN A 110 -3.84 -7.75 1.06
C GLN A 110 -4.83 -6.79 1.74
N LEU A 111 -5.97 -7.30 2.20
CA LEU A 111 -6.97 -6.50 2.92
C LEU A 111 -6.41 -5.93 4.22
N HIS A 112 -5.66 -6.74 4.98
CA HIS A 112 -4.99 -6.29 6.20
C HIS A 112 -3.95 -5.21 5.91
N ALA A 113 -3.16 -5.37 4.85
CA ALA A 113 -2.22 -4.36 4.39
C ALA A 113 -2.92 -3.04 4.02
N PHE A 114 -3.95 -3.12 3.19
CA PHE A 114 -4.74 -1.97 2.77
C PHE A 114 -5.34 -1.21 3.96
N ASN A 115 -5.91 -1.92 4.93
CA ASN A 115 -6.46 -1.31 6.16
C ASN A 115 -5.39 -0.62 7.02
N ARG A 116 -4.13 -1.05 6.97
CA ARG A 116 -3.01 -0.31 7.60
C ARG A 116 -2.70 0.95 6.82
N SER A 117 -2.64 0.90 5.49
CA SER A 117 -2.40 2.07 4.64
C SER A 117 -3.49 3.13 4.77
N VAL A 118 -4.76 2.75 4.97
CA VAL A 118 -5.87 3.69 5.25
C VAL A 118 -5.62 4.48 6.55
N LYS A 119 -5.06 3.83 7.58
CA LYS A 119 -4.72 4.53 8.84
C LYS A 119 -3.57 5.52 8.62
N ASP A 120 -2.57 5.13 7.84
CA ASP A 120 -1.44 6.01 7.51
C ASP A 120 -1.90 7.19 6.64
N GLN A 121 -2.85 6.97 5.72
CA GLN A 121 -3.48 8.03 4.93
C GLN A 121 -4.19 9.08 5.80
N ALA A 122 -4.81 8.68 6.92
CA ALA A 122 -5.43 9.64 7.84
C ALA A 122 -4.40 10.62 8.44
N VAL A 123 -3.15 10.17 8.68
CA VAL A 123 -2.05 11.02 9.13
C VAL A 123 -1.68 12.04 8.04
N THR A 124 -1.62 11.59 6.78
CA THR A 124 -1.38 12.47 5.64
C THR A 124 -2.46 13.55 5.53
N VAL A 125 -3.74 13.19 5.64
CA VAL A 125 -4.86 14.15 5.62
C VAL A 125 -4.74 15.20 6.73
N GLN A 126 -4.37 14.77 7.95
CA GLN A 126 -4.12 15.70 9.04
C GLN A 126 -2.97 16.67 8.73
N LEU A 127 -1.83 16.15 8.25
CA LEU A 127 -0.67 16.97 7.92
C LEU A 127 -0.97 17.98 6.79
N THR A 128 -1.79 17.61 5.81
CA THR A 128 -2.28 18.52 4.77
C THR A 128 -3.02 19.71 5.40
N SER A 129 -4.00 19.44 6.26
CA SER A 129 -4.78 20.49 6.91
C SER A 129 -3.94 21.42 7.78
N GLU A 130 -2.94 20.89 8.49
CA GLU A 130 -2.03 21.67 9.31
C GLU A 130 -1.10 22.56 8.47
N HIS A 131 -0.60 22.03 7.35
CA HIS A 131 0.25 22.79 6.43
C HIS A 131 -0.55 23.91 5.75
N GLU A 132 -1.75 23.63 5.24
CA GLU A 132 -2.64 24.63 4.65
C GLU A 132 -2.96 25.78 5.62
N LEU A 133 -3.30 25.45 6.86
CA LEU A 133 -3.58 26.46 7.89
C LEU A 133 -2.35 27.34 8.14
N CYS A 134 -1.16 26.74 8.22
CA CYS A 134 0.10 27.47 8.37
C CYS A 134 0.31 28.45 7.21
N ARG A 135 0.11 28.01 5.96
CA ARG A 135 0.26 28.85 4.76
C ARG A 135 -0.75 30.01 4.72
N LYS A 136 -1.98 29.79 5.19
CA LYS A 136 -2.98 30.87 5.37
C LYS A 136 -2.52 31.91 6.40
N GLN A 137 -1.96 31.48 7.52
CA GLN A 137 -1.39 32.39 8.52
C GLN A 137 -0.18 33.16 7.98
N GLN A 138 0.70 32.48 7.25
CA GLN A 138 1.86 33.09 6.59
C GLN A 138 1.41 34.17 5.59
N SER A 139 0.36 33.91 4.83
CA SER A 139 -0.23 34.87 3.89
C SER A 139 -0.73 36.14 4.59
N LEU A 140 -1.47 36.00 5.69
CA LEU A 140 -1.96 37.13 6.48
C LEU A 140 -0.81 37.99 7.05
N LEU A 141 0.24 37.34 7.56
CA LEU A 141 1.41 38.04 8.10
C LEU A 141 2.23 38.71 6.98
N SER A 142 2.31 38.09 5.81
CA SER A 142 2.92 38.69 4.61
C SER A 142 2.22 39.99 4.22
N ASP A 143 0.88 40.02 4.23
CA ASP A 143 0.12 41.24 3.94
C ASP A 143 0.37 42.33 4.99
N GLN A 144 0.53 41.95 6.27
CA GLN A 144 0.90 42.88 7.34
C GLN A 144 2.31 43.46 7.18
N VAL A 145 3.27 42.68 6.67
CA VAL A 145 4.62 43.15 6.35
C VAL A 145 4.56 44.14 5.18
N THR A 146 3.83 43.83 4.11
CA THR A 146 3.62 44.74 2.97
C THR A 146 2.97 46.06 3.41
N SER A 147 1.94 45.99 4.26
CA SER A 147 1.31 47.17 4.85
C SER A 147 2.30 47.98 5.71
N CYS A 148 3.13 47.30 6.51
CA CYS A 148 4.16 47.95 7.33
C CYS A 148 5.19 48.69 6.46
N ALA A 149 5.63 48.10 5.36
CA ALA A 149 6.57 48.73 4.43
C ALA A 149 6.00 50.04 3.84
N THR A 150 4.70 50.06 3.53
CA THR A 150 4.01 51.26 3.06
C THR A 150 3.99 52.36 4.12
N LEU A 151 3.66 52.01 5.38
CA LEU A 151 3.67 52.94 6.50
C LEU A 151 5.08 53.45 6.83
N LEU A 152 6.10 52.59 6.71
CA LEU A 152 7.49 52.97 6.90
C LEU A 152 7.94 54.02 5.88
N SER A 153 7.64 53.82 4.59
CA SER A 153 7.94 54.79 3.54
C SER A 153 7.24 56.15 3.76
N ALA A 154 5.99 56.12 4.23
CA ALA A 154 5.28 57.34 4.62
C ALA A 154 5.93 58.05 5.81
N ALA A 155 6.35 57.31 6.84
CA ALA A 155 7.06 57.85 8.00
C ALA A 155 8.41 58.47 7.62
N GLU A 156 9.17 57.83 6.72
CA GLU A 156 10.44 58.36 6.18
C GLU A 156 10.22 59.69 5.45
N SER A 157 9.14 59.79 4.65
CA SER A 157 8.80 61.02 3.94
C SER A 157 8.42 62.17 4.89
N ILE A 158 7.66 61.87 5.95
CA ILE A 158 7.26 62.85 6.96
C ILE A 158 8.46 63.35 7.76
N GLU A 159 9.32 62.44 8.22
CA GLU A 159 10.54 62.76 8.96
C GLU A 159 11.45 63.66 8.12
N SER A 160 11.73 63.26 6.87
CA SER A 160 12.57 64.03 5.95
C SER A 160 12.04 65.44 5.70
N ALA A 161 10.72 65.59 5.50
CA ALA A 161 10.10 66.89 5.31
C ALA A 161 10.20 67.78 6.57
N LYS A 162 9.87 67.25 7.75
CA LYS A 162 9.91 68.01 9.01
C LYS A 162 11.33 68.40 9.40
N CYS A 163 12.30 67.50 9.22
CA CYS A 163 13.69 67.78 9.53
C CYS A 163 14.36 68.70 8.51
N THR A 164 13.92 68.70 7.25
CA THR A 164 14.35 69.71 6.26
C THR A 164 13.90 71.11 6.68
N LEU A 165 12.63 71.30 7.06
CA LEU A 165 12.13 72.58 7.56
C LEU A 165 12.88 73.06 8.81
N TYR A 166 13.23 72.14 9.72
CA TYR A 166 14.08 72.47 10.87
C TYR A 166 15.46 72.98 10.42
N ARG A 167 16.16 72.27 9.54
CA ARG A 167 17.49 72.69 9.03
C ARG A 167 17.44 74.04 8.32
N GLU A 168 16.38 74.31 7.56
CA GLU A 168 16.17 75.60 6.89
C GLU A 168 15.90 76.73 7.89
N THR A 169 15.32 76.42 9.06
CA THR A 169 15.07 77.38 10.14
C THR A 169 16.28 77.55 11.06
N ASP A 170 17.13 76.51 11.20
CA ASP A 170 18.33 76.47 12.05
C ASP A 170 19.53 77.15 11.37
N VAL A 171 19.27 78.35 10.86
CA VAL A 171 20.26 79.23 10.27
C VAL A 171 20.30 80.51 11.10
N LEU A 172 21.50 80.99 11.41
CA LEU A 172 21.63 82.30 12.02
C LEU A 172 21.06 83.33 11.04
N PRO A 173 20.08 84.16 11.45
CA PRO A 173 19.56 85.19 10.58
C PRO A 173 20.74 86.07 10.17
N THR A 174 20.84 86.35 8.87
CA THR A 174 21.69 87.45 8.41
C THR A 174 21.23 88.68 9.17
N ALA A 175 22.15 89.38 9.83
CA ALA A 175 21.83 90.50 10.71
C ALA A 175 20.70 91.33 10.09
N PRO A 176 19.54 91.48 10.75
CA PRO A 176 18.47 92.29 10.19
C PRO A 176 19.08 93.64 9.86
N PRO A 177 18.66 94.29 8.76
CA PRO A 177 18.90 95.71 8.68
C PRO A 177 18.30 96.28 9.97
N CYS A 178 19.14 96.82 10.86
CA CYS A 178 18.73 97.53 12.07
C CYS A 178 18.03 98.84 11.68
N MET A 179 17.09 98.76 10.74
CA MET A 179 16.39 99.86 10.11
C MET A 179 15.14 100.12 10.94
N SER A 180 15.08 101.33 11.48
CA SER A 180 13.87 101.83 12.10
C SER A 180 12.78 102.05 11.05
N HIS A 181 11.53 101.96 11.46
CA HIS A 181 10.42 102.40 10.61
C HIS A 181 10.33 103.94 10.69
N GLY A 182 9.92 104.60 9.60
CA GLY A 182 9.82 106.07 9.57
C GLY A 182 8.86 106.60 10.65
N GLY A 183 9.39 107.38 11.60
CA GLY A 183 8.61 107.93 12.72
C GLY A 183 8.46 107.02 13.95
N GLU A 184 9.18 105.90 14.00
CA GLU A 184 9.19 105.00 15.15
C GLU A 184 10.02 105.55 16.33
N GLU A 185 9.50 105.43 17.55
CA GLU A 185 10.23 105.73 18.78
C GLU A 185 11.24 104.62 19.13
N VAL A 186 12.33 104.97 19.81
CA VAL A 186 13.43 104.05 20.17
C VAL A 186 12.95 102.84 20.97
N GLU A 187 12.03 103.05 21.91
CA GLU A 187 11.46 101.97 22.74
C GLU A 187 10.66 100.98 21.88
N ALA A 188 9.79 101.47 21.00
CA ALA A 188 9.01 100.65 20.07
C ALA A 188 9.89 99.83 19.11
N TYR A 189 11.01 100.40 18.65
CA TYR A 189 12.01 99.67 17.84
C TYR A 189 12.56 98.47 18.60
N HIS A 190 13.05 98.67 19.83
CA HIS A 190 13.63 97.60 20.64
C HIS A 190 12.59 96.52 20.98
N GLU A 191 11.36 96.91 21.31
CA GLU A 191 10.28 95.96 21.56
C GLU A 191 9.94 95.11 20.33
N ARG A 192 9.87 95.70 19.12
CA ARG A 192 9.65 94.94 17.89
C ARG A 192 10.76 93.91 17.69
N GLN A 193 12.02 94.32 17.85
CA GLN A 193 13.16 93.43 17.65
C GLN A 193 13.12 92.27 18.64
N ILE A 194 12.84 92.53 19.93
CA ILE A 194 12.67 91.46 20.93
C ILE A 194 11.59 90.46 20.50
N LYS A 195 10.40 90.94 20.10
CA LYS A 195 9.30 90.09 19.65
C LYS A 195 9.66 89.24 18.43
N GLU A 196 10.40 89.79 17.49
CA GLU A 196 10.85 89.08 16.28
C GLU A 196 11.85 87.97 16.60
N PHE A 197 12.80 88.22 17.51
CA PHE A 197 13.72 87.20 18.00
C PHE A 197 13.00 86.11 18.80
N GLU A 198 12.07 86.48 19.68
CA GLU A 198 11.25 85.53 20.44
C GLU A 198 10.41 84.63 19.51
N ALA A 199 9.77 85.22 18.49
CA ALA A 199 9.02 84.47 17.49
C ALA A 199 9.91 83.52 16.68
N SER A 200 11.10 83.98 16.28
CA SER A 200 12.08 83.18 15.55
C SER A 200 12.59 82.01 16.37
N LEU A 201 12.93 82.24 17.65
CA LEU A 201 13.33 81.19 18.59
C LEU A 201 12.17 80.20 18.80
N GLY A 202 10.95 80.68 18.97
CA GLY A 202 9.76 79.84 19.10
C GLY A 202 9.55 78.94 17.88
N ASN A 203 9.67 79.49 16.67
CA ASN A 203 9.58 78.71 15.43
C ASN A 203 10.71 77.66 15.34
N LEU A 204 11.96 78.03 15.65
CA LEU A 204 13.09 77.11 15.66
C LEU A 204 12.85 75.92 16.61
N LEU A 205 12.44 76.21 17.85
CA LEU A 205 12.17 75.18 18.86
C LEU A 205 10.99 74.28 18.45
N MET A 206 9.93 74.87 17.88
CA MET A 206 8.81 74.11 17.33
C MET A 206 9.26 73.16 16.22
N ARG A 207 10.02 73.63 15.23
CA ARG A 207 10.52 72.78 14.13
C ARG A 207 11.46 71.69 14.62
N LYS A 208 12.35 72.01 15.57
CA LYS A 208 13.22 71.03 16.22
C LYS A 208 12.42 69.91 16.88
N HIS A 209 11.36 70.27 17.61
CA HIS A 209 10.47 69.32 18.25
C HIS A 209 9.66 68.49 17.24
N GLU A 210 9.12 69.11 16.18
CA GLU A 210 8.43 68.38 15.11
C GLU A 210 9.34 67.35 14.41
N CYS A 211 10.58 67.74 14.10
CA CYS A 211 11.59 66.84 13.54
C CYS A 211 11.87 65.68 14.51
N GLY A 212 12.18 65.97 15.78
CA GLY A 212 12.43 64.94 16.79
C GLY A 212 11.29 63.93 16.95
N ASN A 213 10.04 64.41 17.01
CA ASN A 213 8.87 63.53 17.08
C ASN A 213 8.69 62.66 15.83
N ALA A 214 8.98 63.21 14.64
CA ALA A 214 8.91 62.45 13.40
C ALA A 214 10.01 61.38 13.34
N THR A 215 11.23 61.70 13.80
CA THR A 215 12.33 60.74 13.94
C THR A 215 11.99 59.61 14.90
N GLU A 216 11.42 59.91 16.08
CA GLU A 216 10.98 58.87 17.03
C GLU A 216 9.90 57.95 16.44
N ARG A 217 8.91 58.52 15.74
CA ARG A 217 7.87 57.72 15.05
C ARG A 217 8.44 56.85 13.96
N LEU A 218 9.39 57.35 13.17
CA LEU A 218 10.09 56.57 12.16
C LEU A 218 10.85 55.39 12.79
N LEU A 219 11.59 55.63 13.88
CA LEU A 219 12.31 54.58 14.58
C LEU A 219 11.37 53.49 15.14
N ALA A 220 10.24 53.90 15.73
CA ALA A 220 9.22 52.98 16.22
C ALA A 220 8.60 52.15 15.08
N GLN A 221 8.25 52.79 13.97
CA GLN A 221 7.71 52.11 12.78
C GLN A 221 8.72 51.11 12.20
N ARG A 222 10.00 51.50 12.13
CA ARG A 222 11.08 50.63 11.66
C ARG A 222 11.22 49.39 12.55
N ALA A 223 11.23 49.57 13.87
CA ALA A 223 11.29 48.45 14.82
C ALA A 223 10.10 47.48 14.66
N GLN A 224 8.88 48.01 14.47
CA GLN A 224 7.69 47.20 14.23
C GLN A 224 7.80 46.39 12.93
N CYS A 225 8.26 47.00 11.84
CA CYS A 225 8.39 46.30 10.55
C CYS A 225 9.50 45.23 10.59
N THR A 226 10.61 45.51 11.27
CA THR A 226 11.68 44.52 11.48
C THR A 226 11.15 43.31 12.25
N ASN A 227 10.38 43.52 13.33
CA ASN A 227 9.81 42.42 14.10
C ASN A 227 8.87 41.55 13.24
N ARG A 228 7.90 42.16 12.54
CA ARG A 228 6.98 41.41 11.66
C ARG A 228 7.69 40.65 10.55
N THR A 229 8.78 41.20 10.02
CA THR A 229 9.60 40.52 9.01
C THR A 229 10.28 39.28 9.59
N SER A 230 10.77 39.37 10.83
CA SER A 230 11.32 38.22 11.57
C SER A 230 10.23 37.16 11.81
N GLU A 231 9.07 37.56 12.33
CA GLU A 231 7.93 36.67 12.57
C GLU A 231 7.49 35.95 11.28
N LEU A 232 7.48 36.66 10.14
CA LEU A 232 7.16 36.07 8.84
C LEU A 232 8.20 35.03 8.41
N SER A 233 9.48 35.31 8.63
CA SER A 233 10.57 34.38 8.33
C SER A 233 10.46 33.11 9.17
N ASP A 234 10.20 33.25 10.47
CA ASP A 234 10.04 32.13 11.39
C ASP A 234 8.81 31.28 11.04
N LEU A 235 7.68 31.93 10.73
CA LEU A 235 6.46 31.24 10.30
C LEU A 235 6.67 30.52 8.97
N LYS A 236 7.37 31.14 8.01
CA LYS A 236 7.75 30.46 6.76
C LYS A 236 8.55 29.19 7.04
N GLY A 237 9.56 29.25 7.91
CA GLY A 237 10.35 28.07 8.29
C GLY A 237 9.50 26.95 8.91
N GLN A 238 8.52 27.30 9.75
CA GLN A 238 7.58 26.35 10.31
C GLN A 238 6.67 25.71 9.26
N CYS A 239 6.15 26.50 8.31
CA CYS A 239 5.31 25.97 7.24
C CYS A 239 6.12 25.07 6.29
N ASP A 240 7.35 25.45 5.94
CA ASP A 240 8.25 24.65 5.11
C ASP A 240 8.57 23.30 5.80
N PHE A 241 8.78 23.30 7.12
CA PHE A 241 8.97 22.07 7.89
C PHE A 241 7.71 21.17 7.92
N LYS A 242 6.52 21.77 8.04
CA LYS A 242 5.24 21.03 7.94
C LYS A 242 5.06 20.43 6.55
N GLN A 243 5.43 21.16 5.50
CA GLN A 243 5.42 20.66 4.13
C GLN A 243 6.34 19.45 3.97
N LEU A 244 7.58 19.52 4.48
CA LEU A 244 8.52 18.39 4.45
C LEU A 244 7.97 17.16 5.19
N LYS A 245 7.30 17.34 6.33
CA LYS A 245 6.65 16.24 7.05
C LYS A 245 5.51 15.61 6.24
N LEU A 246 4.69 16.44 5.61
CA LEU A 246 3.63 15.98 4.72
C LEU A 246 4.21 15.18 3.55
N ASP A 247 5.18 15.74 2.83
CA ASP A 247 5.82 15.09 1.68
C ASP A 247 6.44 13.74 2.08
N ASN A 248 7.14 13.66 3.22
CA ASN A 248 7.68 12.39 3.72
C ASN A 248 6.59 11.38 4.10
N SER A 249 5.50 11.83 4.75
CA SER A 249 4.39 10.94 5.11
C SER A 249 3.73 10.33 3.87
N VAL A 250 3.58 11.10 2.79
CA VAL A 250 3.03 10.59 1.53
C VAL A 250 4.00 9.61 0.88
N CYS A 251 5.32 9.91 0.92
CA CYS A 251 6.34 8.99 0.44
C CYS A 251 6.32 7.65 1.16
N ASP A 252 6.25 7.68 2.49
CA ASP A 252 6.22 6.48 3.32
C ASP A 252 4.95 5.64 3.04
N LEU A 253 3.80 6.31 2.88
CA LEU A 253 2.56 5.66 2.48
C LEU A 253 2.70 4.98 1.12
N ALA A 254 3.16 5.70 0.10
CA ALA A 254 3.33 5.17 -1.25
C ALA A 254 4.32 3.99 -1.29
N ALA A 255 5.46 4.10 -0.58
CA ALA A 255 6.46 3.04 -0.50
C ALA A 255 5.89 1.78 0.16
N LYS A 256 5.17 1.94 1.29
CA LYS A 256 4.54 0.82 2.00
C LYS A 256 3.49 0.13 1.14
N MET A 257 2.65 0.89 0.44
CA MET A 257 1.68 0.34 -0.49
C MET A 257 2.34 -0.42 -1.65
N GLY A 258 3.46 0.08 -2.17
CA GLY A 258 4.25 -0.62 -3.19
C GLY A 258 4.81 -1.95 -2.70
N ILE A 259 5.33 -1.99 -1.47
CA ILE A 259 5.84 -3.22 -0.83
C ILE A 259 4.70 -4.22 -0.63
N ASP A 260 3.59 -3.79 -0.03
CA ASP A 260 2.43 -4.63 0.25
C ASP A 260 1.82 -5.18 -1.05
N CYS A 261 1.74 -4.36 -2.10
CA CYS A 261 1.30 -4.79 -3.43
C CYS A 261 2.23 -5.84 -4.05
N THR A 262 3.54 -5.63 -3.94
CA THR A 262 4.54 -6.60 -4.45
C THR A 262 4.44 -7.93 -3.70
N ALA A 263 4.25 -7.89 -2.38
CA ALA A 263 4.04 -9.07 -1.56
C ALA A 263 2.77 -9.82 -1.97
N TYR A 264 1.65 -9.13 -2.16
CA TYR A 264 0.39 -9.73 -2.65
C TYR A 264 0.58 -10.39 -4.02
N ASN A 265 1.16 -9.68 -4.98
CA ASN A 265 1.40 -10.23 -6.32
C ASN A 265 2.29 -11.47 -6.28
N THR A 266 3.33 -11.45 -5.46
CA THR A 266 4.23 -12.61 -5.27
C THR A 266 3.50 -13.79 -4.66
N CYS A 267 2.73 -13.57 -3.58
CA CYS A 267 1.91 -14.58 -2.92
C CYS A 267 0.97 -15.25 -3.93
N ARG A 268 0.24 -14.44 -4.70
CA ARG A 268 -0.74 -14.94 -5.66
C ARG A 268 -0.11 -15.65 -6.85
N GLN A 269 1.04 -15.18 -7.34
CA GLN A 269 1.79 -15.87 -8.40
C GLN A 269 2.28 -17.24 -7.93
N GLN A 270 2.79 -17.34 -6.69
CA GLN A 270 3.22 -18.61 -6.10
C GLN A 270 2.02 -19.57 -5.92
N ALA A 271 0.91 -19.08 -5.37
CA ALA A 271 -0.33 -19.87 -5.23
C ALA A 271 -0.84 -20.36 -6.59
N MET A 272 -0.81 -19.52 -7.62
CA MET A 272 -1.19 -19.89 -8.99
C MET A 272 -0.29 -20.97 -9.57
N TYR A 273 1.03 -20.82 -9.44
CA TYR A 273 1.97 -21.82 -9.92
C TYR A 273 1.70 -23.19 -9.27
N SER A 274 1.58 -23.23 -7.94
CA SER A 274 1.33 -24.48 -7.22
C SER A 274 -0.05 -25.08 -7.53
N PHE A 275 -1.07 -24.24 -7.69
CA PHE A 275 -2.40 -24.68 -8.11
C PHE A 275 -2.36 -25.31 -9.52
N MET A 276 -1.71 -24.67 -10.49
CA MET A 276 -1.63 -25.20 -11.86
C MET A 276 -0.91 -26.56 -11.91
N GLU A 277 0.18 -26.70 -11.17
CA GLU A 277 0.94 -27.95 -11.07
C GLU A 277 0.10 -29.06 -10.43
N ALA A 278 -0.54 -28.77 -9.29
CA ALA A 278 -1.39 -29.72 -8.60
C ALA A 278 -2.64 -30.08 -9.42
N ASN A 279 -3.28 -29.11 -10.07
CA ASN A 279 -4.45 -29.32 -10.92
C ASN A 279 -4.15 -30.34 -12.03
N SER A 280 -2.98 -30.25 -12.66
CA SER A 280 -2.54 -31.21 -13.66
C SER A 280 -2.32 -32.60 -13.05
N SER A 281 -1.67 -32.69 -11.89
CA SER A 281 -1.40 -33.98 -11.23
C SER A 281 -2.69 -34.64 -10.74
N VAL A 282 -3.58 -33.89 -10.08
CA VAL A 282 -4.84 -34.38 -9.53
C VAL A 282 -5.79 -34.82 -10.64
N SER A 283 -5.79 -34.17 -11.81
CA SER A 283 -6.59 -34.63 -12.96
C SER A 283 -6.16 -36.01 -13.47
N ILE A 284 -4.86 -36.30 -13.45
CA ILE A 284 -4.35 -37.64 -13.80
C ILE A 284 -4.79 -38.65 -12.72
N THR A 285 -4.55 -38.33 -11.45
CA THR A 285 -4.94 -39.18 -10.32
C THR A 285 -6.45 -39.45 -10.30
N GLU A 286 -7.30 -38.45 -10.55
CA GLU A 286 -8.74 -38.60 -10.67
C GLU A 286 -9.09 -39.63 -11.75
N ALA A 287 -8.54 -39.50 -12.96
CA ALA A 287 -8.80 -40.44 -14.05
C ALA A 287 -8.35 -41.87 -13.70
N GLU A 288 -7.21 -42.02 -13.02
CA GLU A 288 -6.70 -43.31 -12.55
C GLU A 288 -7.58 -43.95 -11.47
N LEU A 289 -8.05 -43.15 -10.50
CA LEU A 289 -8.96 -43.61 -9.44
C LEU A 289 -10.30 -44.05 -10.04
N GLN A 290 -10.85 -43.27 -10.98
CA GLN A 290 -12.08 -43.63 -11.69
C GLN A 290 -11.91 -44.92 -12.51
N MET A 291 -10.76 -45.12 -13.15
CA MET A 291 -10.46 -46.36 -13.87
C MET A 291 -10.34 -47.55 -12.91
N THR A 292 -9.58 -47.39 -11.83
CA THR A 292 -9.37 -48.40 -10.79
C THR A 292 -10.69 -48.82 -10.17
N TRP A 293 -11.56 -47.86 -9.85
CA TRP A 293 -12.90 -48.11 -9.34
C TRP A 293 -13.74 -48.96 -10.30
N LYS A 294 -13.78 -48.61 -11.59
CA LYS A 294 -14.50 -49.42 -12.60
C LYS A 294 -13.98 -50.85 -12.64
N MET A 295 -12.66 -51.03 -12.54
CA MET A 295 -12.07 -52.37 -12.52
C MET A 295 -12.41 -53.15 -11.24
N LEU A 296 -12.48 -52.50 -10.08
CA LEU A 296 -12.91 -53.12 -8.82
C LEU A 296 -14.38 -53.54 -8.87
N GLN A 297 -15.27 -52.68 -9.37
CA GLN A 297 -16.69 -53.01 -9.53
C GLN A 297 -16.91 -54.16 -10.53
N GLN A 298 -16.05 -54.27 -11.53
CA GLN A 298 -16.03 -55.38 -12.46
C GLN A 298 -15.62 -56.69 -11.78
N VAL A 299 -14.55 -56.67 -10.97
CA VAL A 299 -14.14 -57.82 -10.15
C VAL A 299 -15.28 -58.24 -9.23
N ARG A 300 -15.92 -57.30 -8.54
CA ARG A 300 -17.06 -57.59 -7.65
C ARG A 300 -18.21 -58.28 -8.38
N CYS A 301 -18.58 -57.78 -9.56
CA CYS A 301 -19.56 -58.45 -10.43
C CYS A 301 -19.13 -59.88 -10.77
N MET A 302 -17.86 -60.08 -11.14
CA MET A 302 -17.32 -61.41 -11.47
C MET A 302 -17.33 -62.35 -10.26
N VAL A 303 -17.00 -61.87 -9.06
CA VAL A 303 -17.09 -62.66 -7.82
C VAL A 303 -18.54 -63.11 -7.58
N ASP A 304 -19.50 -62.19 -7.67
CA ASP A 304 -20.91 -62.52 -7.48
C ASP A 304 -21.45 -63.47 -8.57
N ALA A 305 -21.02 -63.30 -9.81
CA ALA A 305 -21.36 -64.21 -10.90
C ALA A 305 -20.72 -65.60 -10.72
N ALA A 306 -19.47 -65.69 -10.24
CA ALA A 306 -18.78 -66.95 -10.02
C ALA A 306 -19.45 -67.82 -8.96
N LYS A 307 -20.14 -67.23 -7.98
CA LYS A 307 -20.99 -67.96 -7.01
C LYS A 307 -22.10 -68.77 -7.68
N SER A 308 -22.61 -68.31 -8.82
CA SER A 308 -23.62 -69.04 -9.60
C SER A 308 -23.05 -70.22 -10.40
N ARG A 309 -21.71 -70.32 -10.47
CA ARG A 309 -20.96 -71.28 -11.30
C ARG A 309 -21.37 -71.27 -12.78
N ASP A 310 -21.88 -70.14 -13.26
CA ASP A 310 -22.20 -69.91 -14.66
C ASP A 310 -21.08 -69.09 -15.32
N PRO A 311 -20.25 -69.71 -16.19
CA PRO A 311 -19.21 -69.00 -16.93
C PRO A 311 -19.76 -67.87 -17.81
N HIS A 312 -21.01 -67.96 -18.27
CA HIS A 312 -21.64 -66.92 -19.07
C HIS A 312 -21.86 -65.64 -18.27
N MET A 313 -22.29 -65.77 -17.01
CA MET A 313 -22.48 -64.62 -16.12
C MET A 313 -21.17 -63.93 -15.78
N VAL A 314 -20.10 -64.72 -15.58
CA VAL A 314 -18.75 -64.18 -15.36
C VAL A 314 -18.25 -63.43 -16.60
N ALA A 315 -18.52 -63.94 -17.81
CA ALA A 315 -18.19 -63.25 -19.06
C ALA A 315 -18.95 -61.92 -19.21
N ILE A 316 -20.26 -61.89 -18.90
CA ILE A 316 -21.07 -60.66 -18.92
C ILE A 316 -20.46 -59.60 -17.97
N CYS A 317 -20.09 -60.00 -16.75
CA CYS A 317 -19.42 -59.11 -15.81
C CYS A 317 -18.05 -58.63 -16.33
N SER A 318 -17.28 -59.50 -16.99
CA SER A 318 -15.99 -59.17 -17.61
C SER A 318 -16.11 -58.17 -18.77
N GLU A 319 -17.27 -58.07 -19.42
CA GLU A 319 -17.47 -57.13 -20.54
C GLU A 319 -18.14 -55.82 -20.12
N ARG A 320 -18.67 -55.76 -18.89
CA ARG A 320 -19.37 -54.57 -18.38
C ARG A 320 -18.40 -53.42 -18.15
N LYS A 321 -18.65 -52.29 -18.83
CA LYS A 321 -17.83 -51.05 -18.72
C LYS A 321 -18.51 -49.91 -17.97
N ASN A 322 -19.83 -50.01 -17.80
CA ASN A 322 -20.64 -48.94 -17.23
C ASN A 322 -20.78 -49.13 -15.72
N TYR A 323 -19.83 -48.54 -14.98
CA TYR A 323 -19.91 -48.34 -13.54
C TYR A 323 -19.85 -46.84 -13.23
N SER A 324 -20.68 -46.40 -12.29
CA SER A 324 -20.70 -45.00 -11.86
C SER A 324 -19.41 -44.65 -11.13
N VAL A 325 -18.87 -43.48 -11.45
CA VAL A 325 -17.68 -42.88 -10.81
C VAL A 325 -17.94 -41.47 -10.29
N ALA A 326 -19.22 -41.08 -10.18
CA ALA A 326 -19.60 -39.71 -9.81
C ALA A 326 -19.11 -39.29 -8.42
N HIS A 327 -18.88 -40.25 -7.50
CA HIS A 327 -18.32 -39.98 -6.17
C HIS A 327 -16.80 -39.83 -6.17
N LEU A 328 -16.14 -40.11 -7.29
CA LEU A 328 -14.70 -39.94 -7.51
C LEU A 328 -14.45 -38.79 -8.50
N THR A 329 -15.32 -37.78 -8.46
CA THR A 329 -15.17 -36.55 -9.26
C THR A 329 -14.64 -35.45 -8.34
N ILE A 330 -13.45 -34.95 -8.65
CA ILE A 330 -12.79 -33.90 -7.88
C ILE A 330 -13.49 -32.57 -8.16
N ASN A 331 -13.78 -31.83 -7.09
CA ASN A 331 -14.27 -30.48 -7.20
C ASN A 331 -13.09 -29.51 -7.39
N TYR A 332 -12.88 -29.08 -8.62
CA TYR A 332 -11.89 -28.06 -8.96
C TYR A 332 -12.44 -26.66 -8.64
N THR A 333 -12.33 -26.26 -7.39
CA THR A 333 -12.73 -24.91 -6.96
C THR A 333 -11.97 -23.87 -7.80
N GLY A 334 -12.73 -22.94 -8.39
CA GLY A 334 -12.17 -21.90 -9.24
C GLY A 334 -11.24 -20.98 -8.46
N VAL A 335 -10.17 -20.51 -9.12
CA VAL A 335 -9.25 -19.53 -8.51
C VAL A 335 -9.99 -18.21 -8.28
N PRO A 336 -9.91 -17.62 -7.07
CA PRO A 336 -10.49 -16.31 -6.81
C PRO A 336 -10.02 -15.24 -7.82
N PRO A 337 -10.90 -14.30 -8.23
CA PRO A 337 -10.52 -13.21 -9.13
C PRO A 337 -9.33 -12.40 -8.61
N PHE A 338 -8.52 -11.86 -9.52
CA PHE A 338 -7.41 -10.98 -9.15
C PHE A 338 -7.92 -9.63 -8.68
N ALA A 339 -7.51 -9.20 -7.48
CA ALA A 339 -7.78 -7.86 -6.99
C ALA A 339 -6.59 -6.93 -7.31
N PRO A 340 -6.72 -5.95 -8.22
CA PRO A 340 -5.63 -5.03 -8.50
C PRO A 340 -5.31 -4.20 -7.26
N CYS A 341 -4.03 -3.94 -7.04
CA CYS A 341 -3.59 -3.06 -5.96
C CYS A 341 -4.16 -1.66 -6.17
N GLN A 342 -4.83 -1.13 -5.14
CA GLN A 342 -5.32 0.24 -5.14
C GLN A 342 -4.21 1.19 -4.70
N SER A 343 -4.20 2.42 -5.22
CA SER A 343 -3.35 3.51 -4.68
C SER A 343 -4.20 4.45 -3.83
N LEU A 344 -3.64 4.90 -2.70
CA LEU A 344 -4.27 5.87 -1.79
C LEU A 344 -3.60 7.26 -1.86
N SER A 345 -2.54 7.39 -2.66
CA SER A 345 -1.81 8.64 -2.81
C SER A 345 -1.26 8.81 -4.22
N GLU A 346 -1.31 10.03 -4.72
CA GLU A 346 -0.52 10.43 -5.88
C GLU A 346 0.97 10.42 -5.53
N ALA A 347 1.82 10.25 -6.55
CA ALA A 347 3.26 10.22 -6.35
C ALA A 347 3.77 11.59 -5.87
N PRO A 348 4.47 11.69 -4.73
CA PRO A 348 5.00 12.95 -4.23
C PRO A 348 5.87 13.68 -5.26
N GLY A 349 5.61 14.98 -5.41
CA GLY A 349 6.30 15.83 -6.37
C GLY A 349 5.82 15.70 -7.82
N SER A 350 4.84 14.84 -8.12
CA SER A 350 4.20 14.87 -9.43
C SER A 350 3.39 16.17 -9.62
N PRO A 351 3.13 16.60 -10.87
CA PRO A 351 2.23 17.73 -11.13
C PRO A 351 0.86 17.57 -10.47
N GLU A 352 0.29 16.36 -10.50
CA GLU A 352 -1.01 16.04 -9.91
C GLU A 352 -1.00 16.14 -8.38
N TYR A 353 0.09 15.67 -7.74
CA TYR A 353 0.30 15.82 -6.30
C TYR A 353 0.43 17.30 -5.91
N MET A 354 1.23 18.07 -6.65
CA MET A 354 1.45 19.49 -6.37
C MET A 354 0.16 20.29 -6.54
N GLU A 355 -0.61 20.01 -7.60
CA GLU A 355 -1.89 20.68 -7.84
C GLU A 355 -2.92 20.32 -6.76
N SER A 356 -3.09 19.03 -6.44
CA SER A 356 -4.10 18.57 -5.50
C SER A 356 -3.87 19.02 -4.05
N LEU A 357 -2.61 19.20 -3.63
CA LEU A 357 -2.28 19.61 -2.25
C LEU A 357 -1.96 21.09 -2.10
N TYR A 358 -1.44 21.72 -3.16
CA TYR A 358 -0.90 23.08 -3.08
C TYR A 358 -1.56 24.09 -4.02
N GLY A 359 -2.43 23.65 -4.93
CA GLY A 359 -3.11 24.53 -5.91
C GLY A 359 -4.00 25.59 -5.28
N ASP A 360 -4.62 25.30 -4.13
CA ASP A 360 -5.54 26.21 -3.42
C ASP A 360 -4.84 27.14 -2.41
N LEU A 361 -3.51 27.13 -2.34
CA LEU A 361 -2.77 28.00 -1.43
C LEU A 361 -2.80 29.48 -1.86
N PRO A 362 -2.74 30.42 -0.91
CA PRO A 362 -2.70 31.85 -1.25
C PRO A 362 -1.50 32.22 -2.14
N LYS A 363 -1.73 33.05 -3.17
CA LYS A 363 -0.70 33.40 -4.16
C LYS A 363 0.51 34.17 -3.63
N ASN A 364 0.39 34.80 -2.46
CA ASN A 364 1.47 35.57 -1.81
C ASN A 364 2.38 34.67 -0.94
N VAL A 365 2.14 33.36 -0.89
CA VAL A 365 3.04 32.39 -0.25
C VAL A 365 3.54 31.38 -1.27
N ASN A 366 4.83 31.05 -1.18
CA ASN A 366 5.47 30.06 -2.05
C ASN A 366 5.65 28.75 -1.29
N VAL A 367 5.22 27.66 -1.90
CA VAL A 367 5.55 26.29 -1.49
C VAL A 367 6.97 25.93 -1.93
N THR A 368 7.65 25.13 -1.11
CA THR A 368 8.97 24.61 -1.47
C THR A 368 8.84 23.48 -2.49
N ALA A 369 9.88 23.24 -3.29
CA ALA A 369 9.93 22.01 -4.07
C ALA A 369 9.89 20.79 -3.13
N CYS A 370 9.34 19.68 -3.62
CA CYS A 370 9.28 18.42 -2.87
C CYS A 370 10.71 17.97 -2.51
N GLN A 371 10.98 17.78 -1.21
CA GLN A 371 12.30 17.43 -0.68
C GLN A 371 12.38 16.01 -0.11
N ALA A 372 11.26 15.29 -0.05
CA ALA A 372 11.23 13.91 0.41
C ALA A 372 12.03 12.99 -0.54
N SER A 373 12.47 11.84 -0.02
CA SER A 373 13.34 10.91 -0.73
C SER A 373 12.71 10.32 -1.99
N CYS A 374 11.37 10.24 -2.04
CA CYS A 374 10.64 9.66 -3.16
C CYS A 374 10.20 10.69 -4.22
N CYS A 375 10.54 11.97 -4.06
CA CYS A 375 10.12 13.01 -5.01
C CYS A 375 10.78 12.80 -6.38
N LEU A 376 9.97 12.87 -7.43
CA LEU A 376 10.39 12.82 -8.83
C LEU A 376 11.19 14.10 -9.18
N GLY A 377 12.49 14.14 -8.91
CA GLY A 377 13.32 15.28 -9.30
C GLY A 377 14.70 15.43 -8.64
N ASN A 378 15.01 14.68 -7.58
CA ASN A 378 16.32 14.81 -6.90
C ASN A 378 17.31 13.68 -7.18
N GLY A 379 16.99 12.72 -8.05
CA GLY A 379 17.88 11.60 -8.34
C GLY A 379 17.72 11.09 -9.75
N THR A 380 18.77 11.25 -10.54
CA THR A 380 19.00 10.67 -11.88
C THR A 380 19.01 9.14 -11.93
N ASN A 381 18.47 8.39 -10.97
CA ASN A 381 18.47 6.93 -11.01
C ASN A 381 17.25 6.32 -10.30
N ALA A 382 16.21 6.00 -11.07
CA ALA A 382 15.29 4.92 -10.75
C ALA A 382 14.93 4.23 -12.08
N ARG A 383 15.68 3.18 -12.39
CA ARG A 383 15.38 2.18 -13.42
C ARG A 383 15.05 0.88 -12.73
#